data_AF-A0A7J6KJ67-F1
#
_entry.id   AF-A0A7J6KJ67-F1
#
_cell.length_a   1.000
_cell.length_b   1.000
_cell.length_c   1.000
_cell.angle_alpha   90.00
_cell.angle_beta   90.00
_cell.angle_gamma   90.00
#
_symmetry.space_group_name_H-M   'P 1'
#
loop_
_entity.id
_entity.type
_entity.pdbx_description
1 polymer ?
#
loop_
_entity_poly.entity_id
_entity_poly.type
_entity_poly.pdbx_seq_one_letter_code
_entity_poly.pdbx_strand_id
1 'polypeptide(L)'
;IDPASTTLIINVPRADPKETYPLLDIHEGLFGKQTVFADQVAAANDTVCLKRVVIPIPIQQAFYVGNFLTGCGASSIIRGYRDFLKDAYRIRSTESSKGEFRVTMVSRATKFKRHFSNEYEVVKALHGEGRQVRVKVFSEMTLEEQFEVIANTDLLVGAHGAGLFWLILLPRCGRVLELGTGADFHYQRLAKYSAIDHDFTHQMTYHQAPYVEVDIPRFKEDL
;
A
#
# COMPACT_ATOMS: atom_id res chain seq x y z
N ILE A 1 -7.29 -21.44 5.94
CA ILE A 1 -8.50 -21.21 5.12
C ILE A 1 -8.94 -22.59 4.66
N ASP A 2 -10.20 -22.98 4.85
CA ASP A 2 -10.72 -24.22 4.25
C ASP A 2 -11.31 -23.89 2.86
N PRO A 3 -10.68 -24.38 1.78
CA PRO A 3 -11.17 -24.30 0.40
C PRO A 3 -12.63 -24.68 0.22
N ALA A 4 -13.06 -25.74 0.91
CA ALA A 4 -14.38 -26.37 0.83
C ALA A 4 -15.56 -25.39 0.80
N SER A 5 -15.40 -24.31 1.55
CA SER A 5 -16.47 -23.40 1.92
C SER A 5 -15.99 -21.95 1.93
N THR A 6 -15.06 -21.66 1.02
CA THR A 6 -14.65 -20.31 0.64
C THR A 6 -15.37 -19.94 -0.66
N THR A 7 -15.82 -18.70 -0.81
CA THR A 7 -16.45 -18.19 -2.02
C THR A 7 -15.45 -17.31 -2.76
N LEU A 8 -15.26 -17.51 -4.07
CA LEU A 8 -14.46 -16.62 -4.92
C LEU A 8 -15.38 -15.58 -5.57
N ILE A 9 -15.14 -14.27 -5.37
CA ILE A 9 -15.88 -13.22 -6.08
C ILE A 9 -15.03 -12.63 -7.20
N ILE A 10 -15.46 -12.77 -8.45
CA ILE A 10 -14.76 -12.20 -9.60
C ILE A 10 -15.38 -10.85 -9.97
N ASN A 11 -14.57 -9.79 -9.88
CA ASN A 11 -15.01 -8.40 -10.03
C ASN A 11 -15.04 -7.88 -11.49
N VAL A 12 -15.18 -8.76 -12.49
CA VAL A 12 -15.18 -8.34 -13.89
C VAL A 12 -16.32 -9.01 -14.65
N PRO A 13 -17.24 -8.23 -15.25
CA PRO A 13 -18.31 -8.74 -16.08
C PRO A 13 -17.77 -8.93 -17.50
N ARG A 14 -17.10 -10.07 -17.77
CA ARG A 14 -16.79 -10.51 -19.12
C ARG A 14 -17.44 -11.87 -19.34
N ALA A 15 -17.89 -12.13 -20.56
CA ALA A 15 -18.65 -13.32 -20.91
C ALA A 15 -17.83 -14.62 -20.77
N ASP A 16 -16.49 -14.56 -20.93
CA ASP A 16 -15.60 -15.69 -20.68
C ASP A 16 -14.76 -15.46 -19.39
N PRO A 17 -15.03 -16.22 -18.32
CA PRO A 17 -14.25 -16.19 -17.10
C PRO A 17 -12.77 -16.56 -17.28
N LYS A 18 -12.41 -17.38 -18.28
CA LYS A 18 -11.02 -17.80 -18.55
C LYS A 18 -10.19 -16.71 -19.21
N GLU A 19 -10.80 -15.86 -20.03
CA GLU A 19 -10.13 -14.66 -20.58
C GLU A 19 -9.89 -13.58 -19.52
N THR A 20 -10.70 -13.62 -18.48
CA THR A 20 -10.74 -12.61 -17.42
C THR A 20 -9.86 -12.99 -16.25
N TYR A 21 -9.81 -14.29 -15.96
CA TYR A 21 -9.05 -14.89 -14.89
C TYR A 21 -8.45 -16.22 -15.39
N PRO A 22 -7.29 -16.18 -16.08
CA PRO A 22 -6.70 -17.36 -16.73
C PRO A 22 -6.37 -18.53 -15.79
N LEU A 23 -6.33 -18.26 -14.48
CA LEU A 23 -6.11 -19.26 -13.44
C LEU A 23 -7.41 -19.72 -12.78
N LEU A 24 -8.58 -19.42 -13.33
CA LEU A 24 -9.87 -19.75 -12.71
C LEU A 24 -10.00 -21.23 -12.37
N ASP A 25 -9.69 -22.12 -13.32
CA ASP A 25 -9.79 -23.56 -13.11
C ASP A 25 -8.94 -24.03 -11.91
N ILE A 26 -7.74 -23.44 -11.74
CA ILE A 26 -6.86 -23.72 -10.59
C ILE A 26 -7.49 -23.18 -9.29
N HIS A 27 -8.06 -21.98 -9.32
CA HIS A 27 -8.67 -21.37 -8.15
C HIS A 27 -9.97 -22.07 -7.74
N GLU A 28 -10.82 -22.49 -8.67
CA GLU A 28 -12.02 -23.29 -8.38
C GLU A 28 -11.65 -24.67 -7.81
N GLY A 29 -10.54 -25.25 -8.28
CA GLY A 29 -9.94 -26.44 -7.67
C GLY A 29 -9.44 -26.19 -6.24
N LEU A 30 -8.94 -24.99 -5.96
CA LEU A 30 -8.34 -24.61 -4.66
C LEU A 30 -9.29 -23.95 -3.67
N PHE A 31 -10.44 -23.41 -4.08
CA PHE A 31 -11.33 -22.60 -3.23
C PHE A 31 -12.79 -23.04 -3.29
N GLY A 32 -13.04 -24.27 -3.75
CA GLY A 32 -14.40 -24.78 -3.93
C GLY A 32 -15.07 -24.14 -5.15
N LYS A 33 -16.03 -24.84 -5.74
CA LYS A 33 -16.70 -24.42 -7.00
C LYS A 33 -17.65 -23.21 -6.85
N GLN A 34 -17.58 -22.48 -5.73
CA GLN A 34 -18.47 -21.35 -5.44
C GLN A 34 -17.84 -20.06 -5.95
N THR A 35 -17.92 -19.85 -7.26
CA THR A 35 -17.59 -18.58 -7.91
C THR A 35 -18.86 -17.74 -8.05
N VAL A 36 -18.82 -16.48 -7.59
CA VAL A 36 -19.89 -15.50 -7.79
C VAL A 36 -19.33 -14.30 -8.53
N PHE A 37 -20.07 -13.73 -9.47
CA PHE A 37 -19.64 -12.54 -10.19
C PHE A 37 -20.18 -11.26 -9.53
N ALA A 38 -19.41 -10.17 -9.59
CA ALA A 38 -19.77 -8.93 -8.90
C ALA A 38 -21.09 -8.31 -9.39
N ASP A 39 -21.46 -8.52 -10.65
CA ASP A 39 -22.77 -8.12 -11.20
C ASP A 39 -23.94 -8.92 -10.61
N GLN A 40 -23.75 -10.22 -10.37
CA GLN A 40 -24.73 -11.07 -9.68
C GLN A 40 -24.92 -10.63 -8.23
N VAL A 41 -23.83 -10.22 -7.56
CA VAL A 41 -23.87 -9.63 -6.22
C VAL A 41 -24.56 -8.26 -6.27
N ALA A 42 -24.24 -7.41 -7.24
CA ALA A 42 -24.79 -6.07 -7.37
C ALA A 42 -26.27 -6.04 -7.78
N ALA A 43 -26.74 -7.08 -8.49
CA ALA A 43 -28.16 -7.26 -8.83
C ALA A 43 -29.01 -7.68 -7.63
N ALA A 44 -28.39 -8.11 -6.52
CA ALA A 44 -29.12 -8.33 -5.28
C ALA A 44 -29.55 -6.97 -4.69
N ASN A 45 -30.85 -6.77 -4.50
CA ASN A 45 -31.40 -5.57 -3.86
C ASN A 45 -31.10 -5.48 -2.34
N ASP A 46 -30.30 -6.39 -1.81
CA ASP A 46 -30.01 -6.55 -0.38
C ASP A 46 -28.50 -6.76 -0.13
N THR A 47 -28.08 -6.55 1.11
CA THR A 47 -26.67 -6.77 1.51
C THR A 47 -26.31 -8.26 1.46
N VAL A 48 -25.30 -8.61 0.67
CA VAL A 48 -24.80 -10.00 0.55
C VAL A 48 -23.73 -10.28 1.62
N CYS A 49 -24.04 -11.20 2.55
CA CYS A 49 -23.14 -11.60 3.62
C CYS A 49 -22.42 -12.91 3.28
N LEU A 50 -21.08 -12.88 3.22
CA LEU A 50 -20.25 -14.06 2.94
C LEU A 50 -19.36 -14.37 4.13
N LYS A 51 -19.31 -15.65 4.53
CA LYS A 51 -18.56 -16.08 5.72
C LYS A 51 -17.06 -16.21 5.44
N ARG A 52 -16.69 -16.65 4.24
CA ARG A 52 -15.30 -16.81 3.78
C ARG A 52 -15.27 -16.43 2.32
N VAL A 53 -14.49 -15.41 2.00
CA VAL A 53 -14.46 -14.86 0.65
C VAL A 53 -13.02 -14.60 0.22
N VAL A 54 -12.73 -14.90 -1.04
CA VAL A 54 -11.54 -14.44 -1.74
C VAL A 54 -12.01 -13.48 -2.83
N ILE A 55 -11.50 -12.25 -2.78
CA ILE A 55 -11.77 -11.23 -3.80
C ILE A 55 -10.44 -10.96 -4.52
N PRO A 56 -10.17 -11.60 -5.68
CA PRO A 56 -9.02 -11.26 -6.50
C PRO A 56 -9.08 -9.78 -6.90
N ILE A 57 -7.95 -9.08 -6.72
CA ILE A 57 -7.78 -7.75 -7.28
C ILE A 57 -7.61 -7.93 -8.80
N PRO A 58 -8.49 -7.35 -9.64
CA PRO A 58 -8.34 -7.42 -11.09
C PRO A 58 -6.94 -6.96 -11.52
N ILE A 59 -6.37 -7.56 -12.56
CA ILE A 59 -5.00 -7.23 -13.00
C ILE A 59 -4.86 -5.75 -13.38
N GLN A 60 -5.95 -5.11 -13.81
CA GLN A 60 -6.01 -3.68 -14.12
C GLN A 60 -6.00 -2.79 -12.86
N GLN A 61 -6.44 -3.33 -11.72
CA GLN A 61 -6.38 -2.68 -10.40
C GLN A 61 -5.15 -3.14 -9.59
N ALA A 62 -4.36 -4.08 -10.11
CA ALA A 62 -3.12 -4.49 -9.48
C ALA A 62 -2.11 -3.33 -9.56
N PHE A 63 -1.74 -2.78 -8.40
CA PHE A 63 -0.84 -1.63 -8.32
C PHE A 63 0.55 -1.91 -8.90
N TYR A 64 0.97 -3.18 -8.94
CA TYR A 64 2.24 -3.63 -9.48
C TYR A 64 2.27 -3.86 -11.01
N VAL A 65 1.15 -3.63 -11.71
CA VAL A 65 1.06 -3.84 -13.16
C VAL A 65 1.12 -2.51 -13.89
N GLY A 66 1.90 -2.43 -14.96
CA GLY A 66 2.22 -1.20 -15.70
C GLY A 66 1.02 -0.44 -16.31
N ASN A 67 -0.14 -1.08 -16.44
CA ASN A 67 -1.32 -0.51 -17.10
C ASN A 67 -2.18 0.27 -16.10
N PHE A 68 -2.11 1.59 -16.17
CA PHE A 68 -2.91 2.48 -15.34
C PHE A 68 -4.36 2.53 -15.82
N LEU A 69 -5.32 2.29 -14.92
CA LEU A 69 -6.73 2.57 -15.22
C LEU A 69 -6.96 4.09 -15.19
N THR A 70 -7.28 4.65 -16.37
CA THR A 70 -7.69 6.04 -16.51
C THR A 70 -9.15 6.22 -16.10
N GLY A 71 -9.50 7.36 -15.48
CA GLY A 71 -10.87 7.64 -15.03
C GLY A 71 -11.33 6.95 -13.74
N CYS A 72 -10.56 6.00 -13.19
CA CYS A 72 -10.87 5.39 -11.89
C CYS A 72 -10.26 6.19 -10.72
N GLY A 73 -11.04 6.39 -9.66
CA GLY A 73 -10.62 6.97 -8.39
C GLY A 73 -10.15 5.91 -7.38
N ALA A 74 -10.30 6.21 -6.09
CA ALA A 74 -9.89 5.30 -5.03
C ALA A 74 -10.72 3.99 -5.00
N SER A 75 -10.07 2.86 -4.79
CA SER A 75 -10.64 1.52 -4.84
C SER A 75 -11.38 1.16 -3.55
N SER A 76 -12.64 0.76 -3.65
CA SER A 76 -13.42 0.26 -2.52
C SER A 76 -12.85 -1.04 -1.95
N ILE A 77 -12.24 -1.89 -2.77
CA ILE A 77 -11.61 -3.15 -2.33
C ILE A 77 -10.39 -2.84 -1.45
N ILE A 78 -9.51 -1.95 -1.88
CA ILE A 78 -8.32 -1.57 -1.10
C ILE A 78 -8.71 -0.88 0.21
N ARG A 79 -9.71 0.02 0.18
CA ARG A 79 -10.22 0.66 1.40
C ARG A 79 -10.90 -0.34 2.34
N GLY A 80 -11.68 -1.27 1.81
CA GLY A 80 -12.29 -2.34 2.60
C GLY A 80 -11.25 -3.24 3.24
N TYR A 81 -10.18 -3.57 2.52
CA TYR A 81 -9.06 -4.34 3.07
C TYR A 81 -8.31 -3.57 4.17
N ARG A 82 -8.09 -2.26 3.99
CA ARG A 82 -7.56 -1.39 5.06
C ARG A 82 -8.43 -1.46 6.31
N ASP A 83 -9.74 -1.28 6.16
CA ASP A 83 -10.67 -1.23 7.28
C ASP A 83 -10.71 -2.61 7.99
N PHE A 84 -10.71 -3.71 7.23
CA PHE A 84 -10.53 -5.06 7.76
C PHE A 84 -9.23 -5.22 8.56
N LEU A 85 -8.09 -4.74 8.05
CA LEU A 85 -6.83 -4.82 8.78
C LEU A 85 -6.88 -4.03 10.09
N LYS A 86 -7.48 -2.83 10.08
CA LYS A 86 -7.67 -2.03 11.30
C LYS A 86 -8.46 -2.77 12.36
N ASP A 87 -9.55 -3.42 11.96
CA ASP A 87 -10.39 -4.18 12.88
C ASP A 87 -9.71 -5.47 13.37
N ALA A 88 -9.16 -6.25 12.44
CA ALA A 88 -8.54 -7.55 12.72
C ALA A 88 -7.35 -7.42 13.68
N TYR A 89 -6.54 -6.37 13.51
CA TYR A 89 -5.36 -6.11 14.34
C TYR A 89 -5.63 -5.10 15.47
N ARG A 90 -6.88 -4.61 15.61
CA ARG A 90 -7.30 -3.61 16.62
C ARG A 90 -6.40 -2.38 16.63
N ILE A 91 -6.05 -1.91 15.43
CA ILE A 91 -5.11 -0.81 15.22
C ILE A 91 -5.70 0.46 15.81
N ARG A 92 -4.95 1.13 16.68
CA ARG A 92 -5.39 2.39 17.31
C ARG A 92 -4.75 3.59 16.62
N SER A 93 -5.53 4.30 15.82
CA SER A 93 -5.15 5.64 15.37
C SER A 93 -5.34 6.63 16.52
N THR A 94 -4.25 7.26 16.96
CA THR A 94 -4.30 8.42 17.85
C THR A 94 -4.57 9.67 17.03
N GLU A 95 -5.52 10.49 17.49
CA GLU A 95 -5.65 11.83 16.94
C GLU A 95 -4.34 12.58 17.19
N SER A 96 -3.85 13.26 16.15
CA SER A 96 -2.64 14.06 16.31
C SER A 96 -2.91 15.19 17.31
N SER A 97 -1.98 15.39 18.23
CA SER A 97 -2.04 16.56 19.11
C SER A 97 -1.92 17.83 18.26
N LYS A 98 -2.59 18.91 18.65
CA LYS A 98 -2.52 20.19 17.90
C LYS A 98 -1.05 20.63 17.81
N GLY A 99 -0.48 20.61 16.61
CA GLY A 99 0.88 21.08 16.32
C GLY A 99 1.93 19.99 16.15
N GLU A 100 1.58 18.70 16.24
CA GLU A 100 2.52 17.59 16.04
C GLU A 100 2.33 16.96 14.64
N PHE A 101 3.37 17.04 13.80
CA PHE A 101 3.40 16.40 12.48
C PHE A 101 4.32 15.17 12.52
N ARG A 102 3.75 13.98 12.46
CA ARG A 102 4.45 12.71 12.69
C ARG A 102 5.06 12.21 11.38
N VAL A 103 6.38 12.27 11.29
CA VAL A 103 7.14 11.78 10.15
C VAL A 103 7.70 10.41 10.50
N THR A 104 7.44 9.41 9.67
CA THR A 104 8.04 8.08 9.81
C THR A 104 8.91 7.80 8.59
N MET A 105 10.21 7.63 8.81
CA MET A 105 11.12 7.14 7.78
C MET A 105 11.34 5.65 7.96
N VAL A 106 11.12 4.87 6.91
CA VAL A 106 11.41 3.43 6.91
C VAL A 106 12.85 3.21 6.45
N SER A 107 13.73 2.94 7.42
CA SER A 107 15.11 2.56 7.16
C SER A 107 15.17 1.11 6.72
N ARG A 108 16.03 0.84 5.74
CA ARG A 108 16.33 -0.52 5.28
C ARG A 108 17.59 -1.09 5.96
N ALA A 109 18.24 -0.30 6.82
CA ALA A 109 19.57 -0.58 7.36
C ALA A 109 20.55 -1.02 6.25
N THR A 110 21.69 -1.61 6.59
CA THR A 110 22.64 -2.13 5.58
C THR A 110 22.29 -3.55 5.10
N LYS A 111 21.21 -4.15 5.62
CA LYS A 111 20.81 -5.54 5.35
C LYS A 111 20.17 -5.73 3.97
N PHE A 112 19.62 -4.68 3.36
CA PHE A 112 18.91 -4.78 2.09
C PHE A 112 19.43 -3.77 1.04
N LYS A 113 19.22 -4.08 -0.25
CA LYS A 113 19.47 -3.13 -1.35
C LYS A 113 18.61 -1.88 -1.20
N ARG A 114 19.01 -0.76 -1.81
CA ARG A 114 18.32 0.55 -1.78
C ARG A 114 18.26 1.19 -0.39
N HIS A 115 19.23 0.90 0.46
CA HIS A 115 19.41 1.66 1.70
C HIS A 115 20.04 3.03 1.41
N PHE A 116 19.82 4.00 2.30
CA PHE A 116 20.40 5.32 2.13
C PHE A 116 21.85 5.33 2.59
N SER A 117 22.79 5.69 1.70
CA SER A 117 24.21 5.79 2.08
C SER A 117 24.47 6.98 3.00
N ASN A 118 23.69 8.05 2.86
CA ASN A 118 23.71 9.25 3.68
C ASN A 118 22.47 9.37 4.60
N GLU A 119 21.98 8.25 5.13
CA GLU A 119 20.73 8.18 5.94
C GLU A 119 20.68 9.24 7.06
N TYR A 120 21.81 9.47 7.74
CA TYR A 120 21.91 10.48 8.79
C TYR A 120 21.49 11.89 8.32
N GLU A 121 21.95 12.30 7.14
CA GLU A 121 21.61 13.61 6.57
C GLU A 121 20.14 13.69 6.13
N VAL A 122 19.58 12.57 5.65
CA VAL A 122 18.15 12.47 5.30
C VAL A 122 17.29 12.66 6.55
N VAL A 123 17.61 11.94 7.63
CA VAL A 123 16.90 12.07 8.93
C VAL A 123 17.01 13.49 9.45
N LYS A 124 18.19 14.09 9.38
CA LYS A 124 18.42 15.48 9.79
C LYS A 124 17.60 16.47 8.95
N ALA A 125 17.41 16.24 7.66
CA ALA A 125 16.58 17.07 6.80
C ALA A 125 15.08 16.92 7.07
N LEU A 126 14.64 15.73 7.52
CA LEU A 126 13.26 15.49 7.93
C LEU A 126 12.90 16.22 9.22
N HIS A 127 13.88 16.47 10.10
CA HIS A 127 13.68 17.28 11.30
C HIS A 127 13.39 18.74 10.92
N GLY A 128 12.39 19.31 11.59
CA GLY A 128 11.96 20.69 11.43
C GLY A 128 11.02 21.06 12.57
N GLU A 129 10.67 22.34 12.67
CA GLU A 129 9.73 22.81 13.68
C GLU A 129 8.39 22.07 13.57
N GLY A 130 7.88 21.58 14.70
CA GLY A 130 6.62 20.80 14.75
C GLY A 130 6.69 19.38 14.17
N ARG A 131 7.83 18.92 13.64
CA ARG A 131 7.97 17.57 13.07
C ARG A 131 8.52 16.57 14.09
N GLN A 132 7.74 15.54 14.41
CA GLN A 132 8.20 14.38 15.19
C GLN A 132 8.69 13.29 14.25
N VAL A 133 10.01 13.21 14.05
CA VAL A 133 10.63 12.23 13.14
C VAL A 133 10.93 10.93 13.88
N ARG A 134 10.53 9.81 13.29
CA ARG A 134 10.79 8.45 13.77
C ARG A 134 11.42 7.64 12.65
N VAL A 135 12.58 7.04 12.92
CA VAL A 135 13.21 6.09 12.00
C VAL A 135 12.86 4.68 12.44
N LYS A 136 12.35 3.85 11.52
CA LYS A 136 11.89 2.49 11.81
C LYS A 136 12.50 1.50 10.84
N VAL A 137 12.99 0.38 11.38
CA VAL A 137 13.53 -0.74 10.61
C VAL A 137 12.48 -1.84 10.62
N PHE A 138 11.63 -1.89 9.59
CA PHE A 138 10.46 -2.80 9.59
C PHE A 138 10.84 -4.27 9.67
N SER A 139 12.01 -4.67 9.17
CA SER A 139 12.49 -6.06 9.28
C SER A 139 12.77 -6.51 10.72
N GLU A 140 12.81 -5.59 11.68
CA GLU A 140 13.05 -5.86 13.10
C GLU A 140 11.76 -5.69 13.93
N MET A 141 10.63 -5.47 13.27
CA MET A 141 9.33 -5.24 13.88
C MET A 141 8.35 -6.34 13.49
N THR A 142 7.48 -6.71 14.41
CA THR A 142 6.29 -7.49 14.13
C THR A 142 5.36 -6.76 13.16
N LEU A 143 4.44 -7.49 12.54
CA LEU A 143 3.49 -6.92 11.60
C LEU A 143 2.57 -5.90 12.30
N GLU A 144 2.12 -6.24 13.51
CA GLU A 144 1.31 -5.41 14.38
C GLU A 144 1.98 -4.08 14.71
N GLU A 145 3.27 -4.11 15.04
CA GLU A 145 4.05 -2.89 15.32
C GLU A 145 4.21 -2.02 14.07
N GLN A 146 4.42 -2.62 12.90
CA GLN A 146 4.47 -1.88 11.63
C GLN A 146 3.13 -1.18 11.37
N PHE A 147 2.02 -1.87 11.59
CA PHE A 147 0.68 -1.34 11.40
C PHE A 147 0.38 -0.15 12.31
N GLU A 148 0.70 -0.28 13.60
CA GLU A 148 0.51 0.80 14.57
C GLU A 148 1.37 2.02 14.25
N VAL A 149 2.61 1.81 13.79
CA VAL A 149 3.46 2.93 13.33
C VAL A 149 2.83 3.64 12.14
N ILE A 150 2.40 2.92 11.11
CA ILE A 150 1.85 3.54 9.89
C ILE A 150 0.52 4.23 10.15
N ALA A 151 -0.38 3.62 10.92
CA ALA A 151 -1.67 4.21 11.27
C ALA A 151 -1.54 5.51 12.09
N ASN A 152 -0.36 5.75 12.66
CA ASN A 152 -0.01 6.92 13.44
C ASN A 152 1.10 7.75 12.77
N THR A 153 1.11 7.81 11.44
CA THR A 153 2.06 8.57 10.62
C THR A 153 1.31 9.56 9.74
N ASP A 154 1.83 10.80 9.64
CA ASP A 154 1.28 11.84 8.76
C ASP A 154 2.10 11.93 7.46
N LEU A 155 3.42 11.74 7.54
CA LEU A 155 4.30 11.60 6.38
C LEU A 155 5.12 10.31 6.47
N LEU A 156 4.88 9.39 5.53
CA LEU A 156 5.66 8.16 5.37
C LEU A 156 6.76 8.40 4.33
N VAL A 157 8.01 8.21 4.74
CA VAL A 157 9.19 8.38 3.88
C VAL A 157 9.92 7.06 3.76
N GLY A 158 10.35 6.70 2.55
CA GLY A 158 11.15 5.49 2.38
C GLY A 158 11.53 5.23 0.94
N ALA A 159 12.55 4.38 0.75
CA ALA A 159 12.96 3.97 -0.59
C ALA A 159 11.90 3.07 -1.23
N HIS A 160 11.85 3.02 -2.58
CA HIS A 160 11.04 2.03 -3.29
C HIS A 160 11.30 0.62 -2.73
N GLY A 161 10.23 -0.08 -2.36
CA GLY A 161 10.31 -1.44 -1.81
C GLY A 161 10.69 -1.53 -0.33
N ALA A 162 10.73 -0.42 0.42
CA ALA A 162 10.95 -0.37 1.87
C ALA A 162 9.77 -0.85 2.73
N GLY A 163 8.80 -1.58 2.17
CA GLY A 163 7.56 -1.91 2.87
C GLY A 163 6.49 -0.82 2.74
N LEU A 164 6.59 0.05 1.72
CA LEU A 164 5.62 1.12 1.44
C LEU A 164 4.22 0.60 1.10
N PHE A 165 4.02 -0.72 0.91
CA PHE A 165 2.69 -1.30 0.76
C PHE A 165 1.76 -0.92 1.93
N TRP A 166 2.32 -0.79 3.13
CA TRP A 166 1.54 -0.43 4.31
C TRP A 166 0.97 0.98 4.27
N LEU A 167 1.30 1.81 3.27
CA LEU A 167 0.65 3.11 3.04
C LEU A 167 -0.88 3.04 3.05
N ILE A 168 -1.46 1.86 2.76
CA ILE A 168 -2.91 1.64 2.84
C ILE A 168 -3.46 1.94 4.25
N LEU A 169 -2.67 1.82 5.31
CA LEU A 169 -3.06 2.05 6.69
C LEU A 169 -2.91 3.49 7.16
N LEU A 170 -2.33 4.38 6.34
CA LEU A 170 -2.17 5.79 6.68
C LEU A 170 -3.53 6.45 7.00
N PRO A 171 -3.54 7.47 7.88
CA PRO A 171 -4.68 8.38 8.01
C PRO A 171 -5.06 9.00 6.66
N ARG A 172 -6.30 9.46 6.50
CA ARG A 172 -6.78 10.05 5.24
C ARG A 172 -5.98 11.27 4.78
N CYS A 173 -5.40 12.02 5.71
CA CYS A 173 -4.55 13.17 5.43
C CYS A 173 -3.06 12.81 5.35
N GLY A 174 -2.74 11.52 5.42
CA GLY A 174 -1.37 11.04 5.33
C GLY A 174 -0.83 11.15 3.92
N ARG A 175 0.50 11.29 3.81
CA ARG A 175 1.23 11.39 2.54
C ARG A 175 2.39 10.41 2.52
N VAL A 176 2.76 9.97 1.32
CA VAL A 176 3.98 9.21 1.06
C VAL A 176 4.97 10.08 0.30
N LEU A 177 6.22 10.12 0.75
CA LEU A 177 7.35 10.62 -0.02
C LEU A 177 8.28 9.43 -0.34
N GLU A 178 8.21 8.98 -1.58
CA GLU A 178 8.98 7.83 -2.05
C GLU A 178 10.35 8.27 -2.62
N LEU A 179 11.41 7.65 -2.13
CA LEU A 179 12.79 7.89 -2.55
C LEU A 179 13.22 6.85 -3.59
N GLY A 180 13.68 7.35 -4.73
CA GLY A 180 14.19 6.53 -5.82
C GLY A 180 13.09 5.87 -6.64
N THR A 181 13.04 6.14 -7.93
CA THR A 181 12.09 5.50 -8.84
C THR A 181 12.81 5.08 -10.12
N GLY A 182 12.64 3.80 -10.47
CA GLY A 182 12.81 3.31 -11.82
C GLY A 182 11.44 2.94 -12.36
N ALA A 183 10.74 3.90 -12.98
CA ALA A 183 9.66 3.75 -13.97
C ALA A 183 8.45 2.81 -13.70
N ASP A 184 8.30 2.17 -12.54
CA ASP A 184 7.27 1.15 -12.34
C ASP A 184 5.98 1.65 -11.65
N PHE A 185 6.04 2.82 -11.00
CA PHE A 185 4.94 3.60 -10.41
C PHE A 185 4.07 2.82 -9.40
N HIS A 186 4.59 1.75 -8.81
CA HIS A 186 3.80 0.82 -8.00
C HIS A 186 3.10 1.48 -6.81
N TYR A 187 3.84 2.22 -5.98
CA TYR A 187 3.29 2.82 -4.76
C TYR A 187 2.46 4.07 -5.04
N GLN A 188 2.77 4.81 -6.11
CA GLN A 188 1.90 5.88 -6.59
C GLN A 188 0.51 5.35 -6.98
N ARG A 189 0.45 4.21 -7.71
CA ARG A 189 -0.84 3.57 -8.03
C ARG A 189 -1.56 3.11 -6.78
N LEU A 190 -0.85 2.46 -5.85
CA LEU A 190 -1.42 1.99 -4.59
C LEU A 190 -1.98 3.17 -3.76
N ALA A 191 -1.25 4.29 -3.69
CA ALA A 191 -1.66 5.49 -2.98
C ALA A 191 -2.93 6.09 -3.60
N LYS A 192 -2.99 6.21 -4.94
CA LYS A 192 -4.20 6.62 -5.64
C LYS A 192 -5.39 5.71 -5.32
N TYR A 193 -5.20 4.38 -5.33
CA TYR A 193 -6.26 3.44 -4.97
C TYR A 193 -6.66 3.53 -3.49
N SER A 194 -5.76 3.99 -2.63
CA SER A 194 -5.99 4.16 -1.19
C SER A 194 -6.57 5.52 -0.82
N ALA A 195 -6.68 6.46 -1.78
CA ALA A 195 -6.96 7.88 -1.54
C ALA A 195 -5.92 8.54 -0.61
N ILE A 196 -4.64 8.26 -0.86
CA ILE A 196 -3.48 8.79 -0.14
C ILE A 196 -2.64 9.59 -1.13
N ASP A 197 -2.12 10.74 -0.69
CA ASP A 197 -1.23 11.56 -1.50
C ASP A 197 0.17 10.93 -1.58
N HIS A 198 0.79 11.05 -2.74
CA HIS A 198 2.07 10.41 -3.02
C HIS A 198 2.94 11.27 -3.91
N ASP A 199 4.14 11.56 -3.42
CA ASP A 199 5.21 12.19 -4.19
C ASP A 199 6.40 11.28 -4.34
N PHE A 200 7.23 11.61 -5.32
CA PHE A 200 8.57 11.06 -5.45
C PHE A 200 9.55 12.18 -5.24
N THR A 201 10.72 11.84 -4.69
CA THR A 201 11.84 12.77 -4.82
C THR A 201 12.19 12.94 -6.27
N HIS A 202 12.41 14.18 -6.68
CA HIS A 202 12.75 14.48 -8.06
C HIS A 202 14.11 13.89 -8.50
N GLN A 203 14.89 13.36 -7.56
CA GLN A 203 16.06 12.53 -7.83
C GLN A 203 15.64 11.10 -8.23
N MET A 204 15.86 10.77 -9.50
CA MET A 204 15.69 9.40 -9.99
C MET A 204 16.92 8.55 -9.68
N THR A 205 16.70 7.37 -9.15
CA THR A 205 17.73 6.34 -8.95
C THR A 205 17.33 5.08 -9.68
N TYR A 206 18.30 4.35 -10.24
CA TYR A 206 18.04 3.08 -10.91
C TYR A 206 17.38 2.06 -9.97
N HIS A 207 16.36 1.35 -10.45
CA HIS A 207 15.63 0.35 -9.67
C HIS A 207 16.55 -0.75 -9.08
N GLN A 208 17.70 -1.01 -9.72
CA GLN A 208 18.69 -2.01 -9.29
C GLN A 208 19.82 -1.45 -8.40
N ALA A 209 19.81 -0.16 -8.07
CA ALA A 209 20.87 0.47 -7.29
C ALA A 209 21.01 -0.22 -5.91
N PRO A 210 22.25 -0.61 -5.51
CA PRO A 210 22.47 -1.28 -4.23
C PRO A 210 22.25 -0.36 -3.03
N TYR A 211 22.49 0.94 -3.22
CA TYR A 211 22.25 2.01 -2.25
C TYR A 211 21.76 3.27 -2.99
N VAL A 212 21.20 4.20 -2.24
CA VAL A 212 20.72 5.50 -2.72
C VAL A 212 21.41 6.58 -1.91
N GLU A 213 22.11 7.50 -2.58
CA GLU A 213 22.60 8.72 -1.93
C GLU A 213 21.60 9.84 -2.24
N VAL A 214 20.99 10.44 -1.22
CA VAL A 214 19.94 11.44 -1.39
C VAL A 214 20.55 12.83 -1.54
N ASP A 215 20.16 13.57 -2.57
CA ASP A 215 20.46 14.99 -2.76
C ASP A 215 19.66 15.81 -1.73
N ILE A 216 20.33 16.20 -0.63
CA ILE A 216 19.69 16.84 0.52
C ILE A 216 19.07 18.22 0.19
N PRO A 217 19.76 19.14 -0.53
CA PRO A 217 19.14 20.38 -0.98
C PRO A 217 17.81 20.15 -1.71
N ARG A 218 17.81 19.25 -2.69
CA ARG A 218 16.61 18.95 -3.48
C ARG A 218 15.53 18.26 -2.65
N PHE A 219 15.93 17.32 -1.80
CA PHE A 219 15.03 16.61 -0.90
C PHE A 219 14.26 17.56 0.03
N LYS A 220 14.89 18.66 0.48
CA LYS A 220 14.21 19.67 1.31
C LYS A 220 13.13 20.46 0.57
N GLU A 221 13.22 20.58 -0.76
CA GLU A 221 12.18 21.20 -1.58
C GLU A 221 10.92 20.33 -1.65
N ASP A 222 11.08 19.02 -1.45
CA ASP A 222 10.00 18.01 -1.50
C ASP A 222 9.29 17.80 -0.14
N LEU A 223 9.70 18.51 0.94
CA LEU A 223 9.21 18.33 2.34
C LEU A 223 8.27 19.43 2.87
#